data_AF-A0AAV8XME6-F1
#
_entry.id   AF-A0AAV8XME6-F1
#
_cell.length_a   1.000
_cell.length_b   1.000
_cell.length_c   1.000
_cell.angle_alpha   90.00
_cell.angle_beta   90.00
_cell.angle_gamma   90.00
#
_symmetry.space_group_name_H-M   'P 1'
#
loop_
_entity.id
_entity.type
_entity.pdbx_description
1 polymer ?
#
loop_
_entity_poly.entity_id
_entity_poly.type
_entity_poly.pdbx_seq_one_letter_code
_entity_poly.pdbx_strand_id
1 'polypeptide(L)'
;MLIHKDASEITTYDCSFCSYKAKRKISLTTHMLIHKDASEITTYDCSFCSYKAKRKINLTTHMLIHKDASEITTYDCSFCSYKAKQKISLTTHMLIHKDASEITTYDCSVCSYKAKRKSYLIGHMLIHKDASEITTYGCSFCSYKTKRKRCLTRHMLIHKDASGITT
;
A
#
# COMPACT_ATOMS: atom_id res chain seq x y z
N MET A 1 17.79 21.69 43.52
CA MET A 1 17.62 22.26 42.16
C MET A 1 17.99 21.15 41.18
N LEU A 2 17.01 20.38 40.71
CA LEU A 2 17.23 19.26 39.80
C LEU A 2 17.48 19.82 38.40
N ILE A 3 18.70 19.64 37.89
CA ILE A 3 19.04 19.99 36.51
C ILE A 3 18.33 18.99 35.61
N HIS A 4 17.26 19.43 34.96
CA HIS A 4 16.77 18.77 33.75
C HIS A 4 17.87 18.83 32.71
N LYS A 5 18.52 17.70 32.42
CA LYS A 5 19.39 17.56 31.24
C LYS A 5 18.55 17.07 30.07
N ASP A 6 18.62 17.89 29.03
CA ASP A 6 17.83 17.90 27.81
C ASP A 6 18.16 16.76 26.84
N ALA A 7 17.18 16.48 25.98
CA ALA A 7 17.17 15.72 24.71
C ALA A 7 18.22 14.62 24.49
N SER A 8 17.78 13.37 24.64
CA SER A 8 18.41 12.21 24.02
C SER A 8 18.54 12.40 22.50
N GLU A 9 19.77 12.50 21.98
CA GLU A 9 20.05 12.30 20.55
C GLU A 9 19.47 10.95 20.12
N ILE A 10 18.36 10.96 19.37
CA ILE A 10 17.85 9.74 18.75
C ILE A 10 18.83 9.39 17.63
N THR A 11 19.78 8.51 17.91
CA THR A 11 20.65 7.93 16.89
C THR A 11 19.78 7.24 15.83
N THR A 12 19.80 7.73 14.59
CA THR A 12 19.10 7.13 13.46
C THR A 12 20.04 6.31 12.60
N TYR A 13 19.50 5.28 11.96
CA TYR A 13 20.17 4.49 10.94
C TYR A 13 19.75 5.02 9.58
N ASP A 14 20.68 5.68 8.90
CA ASP A 14 20.41 6.36 7.63
C ASP A 14 20.65 5.41 6.44
N CYS A 15 19.79 5.51 5.42
CA CYS A 15 19.99 4.79 4.18
C CYS A 15 21.04 5.49 3.31
N SER A 16 21.97 4.71 2.75
CA SER A 16 23.02 5.23 1.86
C SER A 16 22.52 5.56 0.44
N PHE A 17 21.32 5.10 0.06
CA PHE A 17 20.79 5.25 -1.31
C PHE A 17 19.62 6.24 -1.41
N CYS A 18 19.02 6.65 -0.29
CA CYS A 18 17.91 7.61 -0.29
C CYS A 18 17.77 8.32 1.06
N SER A 19 16.85 9.27 1.16
CA SER A 19 16.61 10.06 2.36
C SER A 19 15.91 9.31 3.52
N TYR A 20 15.74 7.98 3.41
CA TYR A 20 15.09 7.19 4.45
C TYR A 20 15.98 7.07 5.70
N LYS A 21 15.37 7.31 6.87
CA LYS A 21 15.99 7.14 8.18
C LYS A 21 15.17 6.20 9.05
N ALA A 22 15.84 5.26 9.71
CA ALA A 22 15.23 4.29 10.59
C ALA A 22 15.64 4.51 12.05
N LYS A 23 14.69 4.37 12.98
CA LYS A 23 14.97 4.38 14.41
C LYS A 23 15.61 3.08 14.92
N ARG A 24 15.58 2.02 14.11
CA ARG A 24 16.09 0.68 14.47
C ARG A 24 16.86 0.09 13.30
N LYS A 25 17.98 -0.59 13.58
CA LYS A 25 18.81 -1.24 12.57
C LYS A 25 18.00 -2.22 11.70
N ILE A 26 17.14 -3.03 12.31
CA ILE A 26 16.29 -3.99 11.58
C ILE A 26 15.36 -3.32 10.56
N SER A 27 14.90 -2.11 10.85
CA SER A 27 14.07 -1.33 9.93
C SER A 27 14.88 -0.84 8.73
N LEU A 28 16.13 -0.40 8.96
CA LEU A 28 17.05 -0.07 7.87
C LEU A 28 17.36 -1.32 7.05
N THR A 29 17.75 -2.43 7.66
CA THR A 29 18.05 -3.70 6.95
C THR A 29 16.88 -4.14 6.08
N THR A 30 15.65 -4.06 6.60
CA THR A 30 14.44 -4.37 5.82
C THR A 30 14.23 -3.38 4.68
N HIS A 31 14.46 -2.08 4.93
CA HIS A 31 14.36 -1.04 3.93
C HIS A 31 15.34 -1.27 2.76
N MET A 32 16.57 -1.70 3.03
CA MET A 32 17.58 -1.95 1.98
C MET A 32 17.12 -2.95 0.91
N LEU A 33 16.13 -3.81 1.20
CA LEU A 33 15.52 -4.71 0.21
C LEU A 33 14.79 -4.00 -0.93
N ILE A 34 14.57 -2.68 -0.86
CA ILE A 34 14.02 -1.90 -1.97
C ILE A 34 15.08 -1.46 -2.98
N HIS A 35 16.35 -1.39 -2.55
CA HIS A 35 17.48 -0.94 -3.38
C HIS A 35 18.22 -2.11 -4.05
N LYS A 36 17.93 -3.33 -3.63
CA LYS A 36 18.46 -4.55 -4.27
C LYS A 36 17.71 -4.87 -5.54
N ASP A 37 18.42 -5.47 -6.50
CA ASP A 37 17.80 -6.09 -7.65
C ASP A 37 16.84 -7.20 -7.22
N ALA A 38 15.73 -7.37 -7.95
CA ALA A 38 14.72 -8.36 -7.60
C ALA A 38 15.26 -9.81 -7.60
N SER A 39 16.26 -10.11 -8.44
CA SER A 39 16.90 -11.43 -8.52
C SER A 39 17.80 -11.75 -7.31
N GLU A 40 18.33 -10.72 -6.64
CA GLU A 40 19.22 -10.87 -5.49
C GLU A 40 18.48 -10.95 -4.14
N ILE A 41 17.16 -10.74 -4.16
CA ILE A 41 16.35 -10.76 -2.94
C ILE A 41 15.88 -12.18 -2.70
N THR A 42 16.37 -12.79 -1.61
CA THR A 42 15.76 -14.01 -1.08
C THR A 42 14.32 -13.74 -0.68
N THR A 43 13.40 -14.46 -1.31
CA THR A 43 11.96 -14.35 -1.06
C THR A 43 11.44 -15.47 -0.19
N TYR A 44 10.27 -15.22 0.40
CA TYR A 44 9.44 -16.22 1.04
C TYR A 44 8.33 -16.60 0.05
N ASP A 45 8.39 -17.83 -0.43
CA ASP A 45 7.53 -18.30 -1.52
C ASP A 45 6.26 -18.95 -0.97
N CYS A 46 5.13 -18.68 -1.62
CA CYS A 46 3.87 -19.35 -1.30
C CYS A 46 3.87 -20.76 -1.87
N SER A 47 3.47 -21.74 -1.06
CA SER A 47 3.36 -23.14 -1.49
C SER A 47 2.13 -23.42 -2.38
N PHE A 48 1.16 -22.50 -2.44
CA PHE A 48 -0.11 -22.71 -3.15
C PHE A 48 -0.26 -21.89 -4.43
N CYS A 49 0.60 -20.89 -4.67
CA CYS A 49 0.54 -20.05 -5.86
C CYS A 49 1.89 -19.39 -6.14
N SER A 50 2.01 -18.66 -7.26
CA SER A 50 3.25 -17.98 -7.68
C SER A 50 3.63 -16.75 -6.84
N TYR A 51 2.90 -16.44 -5.76
CA TYR A 51 3.18 -15.28 -4.92
C TYR A 51 4.50 -15.44 -4.15
N LYS A 52 5.33 -14.39 -4.19
CA LYS A 52 6.59 -14.29 -3.45
C LYS A 52 6.60 -13.04 -2.59
N ALA A 53 7.02 -13.17 -1.35
CA ALA A 53 7.09 -12.06 -0.40
C ALA A 53 8.54 -11.73 -0.03
N LYS A 54 8.91 -10.44 -0.03
CA LYS A 54 10.22 -9.99 0.47
C LYS A 54 10.36 -10.12 1.99
N ARG A 55 9.27 -10.36 2.72
CA ARG A 55 9.22 -10.42 4.18
C ARG A 55 8.31 -11.56 4.63
N LYS A 56 8.72 -12.30 5.66
CA LYS A 56 7.94 -13.42 6.22
C LYS A 56 6.53 -13.00 6.63
N ILE A 57 6.37 -11.86 7.30
CA ILE A 57 5.04 -11.36 7.72
C ILE A 57 4.08 -11.14 6.54
N ASN A 58 4.61 -10.73 5.38
CA ASN A 58 3.80 -10.55 4.18
C ASN A 58 3.35 -11.91 3.63
N LEU A 59 4.23 -12.93 3.65
CA LEU A 59 3.83 -14.29 3.29
C LEU A 59 2.78 -14.82 4.27
N THR A 60 3.01 -14.74 5.59
CA THR A 60 2.04 -15.19 6.61
C THR A 60 0.67 -14.55 6.40
N THR A 61 0.64 -13.26 6.12
CA THR A 61 -0.61 -12.54 5.83
C THR A 61 -1.24 -12.99 4.51
N HIS A 62 -0.43 -13.21 3.48
CA HIS A 62 -0.88 -13.74 2.19
C HIS A 62 -1.51 -15.13 2.34
N MET A 63 -0.95 -16.01 3.18
CA MET A 63 -1.50 -17.37 3.39
C MET A 63 -2.96 -17.37 3.86
N LEU A 64 -3.46 -16.26 4.43
CA LEU A 64 -4.88 -16.11 4.79
C LEU A 64 -5.83 -16.10 3.58
N ILE A 65 -5.34 -16.04 2.34
CA ILE A 65 -6.19 -16.19 1.15
C ILE A 65 -6.43 -17.66 0.77
N HIS A 66 -5.53 -18.56 1.20
CA HIS A 66 -5.60 -20.00 0.89
C HIS A 66 -6.30 -20.80 1.98
N LYS A 67 -6.58 -20.17 3.13
CA LYS A 67 -7.36 -20.77 4.21
C LYS A 67 -8.85 -20.69 3.93
N ASP A 68 -9.58 -21.68 4.42
CA ASP A 68 -11.03 -21.62 4.48
C ASP A 68 -11.48 -20.42 5.35
N ALA A 69 -12.57 -19.77 4.96
CA ALA A 69 -13.06 -18.58 5.65
C ALA A 69 -13.42 -18.86 7.13
N SER A 70 -13.84 -20.08 7.47
CA SER A 70 -14.16 -20.50 8.83
C SER A 70 -12.93 -20.66 9.74
N GLU A 71 -11.76 -20.92 9.15
CA GLU A 71 -10.50 -21.10 9.88
C GLU A 71 -9.72 -19.79 10.08
N ILE A 72 -10.19 -18.70 9.48
CA ILE A 72 -9.52 -17.41 9.58
C ILE A 72 -10.05 -16.67 10.81
N THR A 73 -9.17 -16.46 11.79
CA THR A 73 -9.44 -15.49 12.84
C THR A 73 -9.56 -14.09 12.23
N THR A 74 -10.74 -13.50 12.34
CA THR A 74 -11.02 -12.16 11.84
C THR A 74 -10.97 -11.11 12.94
N TYR A 75 -10.80 -9.86 12.51
CA TYR A 75 -10.99 -8.66 13.31
C TYR A 75 -12.36 -8.11 12.99
N ASP A 76 -13.28 -8.22 13.94
CA ASP A 76 -14.69 -7.92 13.74
C ASP A 76 -15.00 -6.46 14.07
N CYS A 77 -15.84 -5.83 13.27
CA CYS A 77 -16.36 -4.50 13.57
C CYS A 77 -17.44 -4.59 14.64
N SER A 78 -17.35 -3.73 15.66
CA SER A 78 -18.35 -3.63 16.72
C SER A 78 -19.64 -2.93 16.30
N PHE A 79 -19.67 -2.25 15.15
CA PHE A 79 -20.80 -1.43 14.69
C PHE A 79 -21.56 -2.03 13.50
N CYS A 80 -21.01 -3.03 12.82
CA CYS A 80 -21.64 -3.64 11.65
C CYS A 80 -21.09 -5.05 11.39
N SER A 81 -21.64 -5.76 10.40
CA SER A 81 -21.23 -7.13 10.05
C SER A 81 -19.87 -7.25 9.35
N TYR A 82 -19.12 -6.15 9.20
CA TYR A 82 -17.81 -6.17 8.54
C TYR A 82 -16.76 -6.93 9.36
N LYS A 83 -16.05 -7.84 8.68
CA LYS A 83 -14.93 -8.62 9.24
C LYS A 83 -13.68 -8.39 8.41
N ALA A 84 -12.55 -8.16 9.07
CA ALA A 84 -11.27 -7.92 8.42
C ALA A 84 -10.27 -9.04 8.70
N LYS A 85 -9.54 -9.51 7.69
CA LYS A 85 -8.44 -10.47 7.88
C LYS A 85 -7.20 -9.87 8.55
N GLN A 86 -7.13 -8.53 8.64
CA GLN A 86 -6.00 -7.80 9.20
C GLN A 86 -6.49 -6.65 10.08
N LYS A 87 -5.80 -6.41 11.20
CA LYS A 87 -6.10 -5.32 12.13
C LYS A 87 -6.11 -3.96 11.45
N ILE A 88 -5.13 -3.68 10.58
CA ILE A 88 -5.06 -2.40 9.86
C ILE A 88 -6.28 -2.15 8.98
N SER A 89 -6.83 -3.21 8.37
CA SER A 89 -8.04 -3.13 7.56
C SER A 89 -9.25 -2.80 8.43
N LEU A 90 -9.37 -3.41 9.62
CA LEU A 90 -10.41 -3.03 10.59
C LEU A 90 -10.22 -1.58 11.04
N THR A 91 -9.03 -1.17 11.49
CA THR A 91 -8.75 0.21 11.92
C THR A 91 -9.13 1.23 10.85
N THR A 92 -8.84 0.93 9.59
CA THR A 92 -9.18 1.82 8.48
C THR A 92 -10.68 1.77 8.15
N HIS A 93 -11.34 0.63 8.34
CA HIS A 93 -12.79 0.51 8.23
C HIS A 93 -13.50 1.33 9.31
N MET A 94 -13.02 1.34 10.55
CA MET A 94 -13.64 2.11 11.65
C MET A 94 -13.78 3.61 11.36
N LEU A 95 -13.02 4.16 10.41
CA LEU A 95 -13.17 5.54 9.94
C LEU A 95 -14.52 5.83 9.25
N ILE A 96 -15.32 4.81 8.90
CA ILE A 96 -16.67 5.02 8.37
C ILE A 96 -17.71 5.26 9.48
N HIS A 97 -17.43 4.77 10.69
CA HIS A 97 -18.33 4.87 11.85
C HIS A 97 -18.04 6.10 12.72
N LYS A 98 -16.93 6.79 12.44
CA LYS A 98 -16.60 8.06 13.10
C LYS A 98 -17.34 9.22 12.47
N ASP A 99 -17.68 10.20 13.30
CA ASP A 99 -18.14 11.50 12.81
C ASP A 99 -17.05 12.15 11.94
N ALA A 100 -17.47 12.88 10.90
CA ALA A 100 -16.53 13.51 9.97
C ALA A 100 -15.59 14.51 10.66
N SER A 101 -16.03 15.15 11.74
CA SER A 101 -15.24 16.09 12.54
C SER A 101 -14.13 15.41 13.35
N GLU A 102 -14.30 14.14 13.71
CA GLU A 102 -13.32 13.37 14.49
C GLU A 102 -12.28 12.65 13.63
N ILE A 103 -12.43 12.69 12.31
CA ILE A 103 -11.52 12.03 11.38
C ILE A 103 -10.40 13.01 11.03
N THR A 104 -9.18 12.68 11.47
CA THR A 104 -7.98 13.32 10.93
C THR A 104 -7.89 13.06 9.43
N THR A 105 -8.01 14.13 8.64
CA THR A 105 -7.91 14.07 7.19
C THR A 105 -6.51 14.39 6.70
N TYR A 106 -6.25 13.95 5.47
CA TYR A 106 -5.11 14.36 4.68
C TYR A 106 -5.59 15.41 3.68
N ASP A 107 -5.19 16.66 3.93
CA ASP A 107 -5.72 17.81 3.20
C ASP A 107 -4.88 18.07 1.94
N CYS A 108 -5.55 18.42 0.85
CA CYS A 108 -4.88 18.86 -0.37
C CYS A 108 -4.32 20.27 -0.16
N SER A 109 -3.07 20.47 -0.54
CA SER A 109 -2.42 21.78 -0.46
C SER A 109 -2.83 22.75 -1.58
N VAL A 110 -3.60 22.28 -2.57
CA VAL A 110 -3.96 23.03 -3.79
C VAL A 110 -5.45 23.37 -3.85
N CYS A 111 -6.31 22.55 -3.25
CA CYS A 111 -7.76 22.78 -3.24
C CYS A 111 -8.40 22.31 -1.93
N SER A 112 -9.72 22.50 -1.79
CA SER A 112 -10.47 22.13 -0.59
C SER A 112 -10.68 20.61 -0.37
N TYR A 113 -10.11 19.76 -1.22
CA TYR A 113 -10.27 18.32 -1.11
C TYR A 113 -9.58 17.76 0.14
N LYS A 114 -10.31 16.91 0.88
CA LYS A 114 -9.82 16.20 2.06
C LYS A 114 -9.99 14.69 1.89
N ALA A 115 -8.92 13.94 2.18
CA ALA A 115 -8.94 12.49 2.09
C ALA A 115 -8.88 11.84 3.47
N LYS A 116 -9.72 10.82 3.71
CA LYS A 116 -9.62 9.98 4.92
C LYS A 116 -8.38 9.07 4.94
N ARG A 117 -7.68 8.94 3.81
CA ARG A 117 -6.49 8.07 3.65
C ARG A 117 -5.41 8.76 2.83
N LYS A 118 -4.15 8.64 3.25
CA LYS A 118 -3.00 9.21 2.53
C LYS A 118 -2.91 8.76 1.07
N SER A 119 -3.19 7.49 0.78
CA SER A 119 -3.16 6.96 -0.59
C SER A 119 -4.21 7.60 -1.51
N TYR A 120 -5.35 8.01 -0.96
CA TYR A 120 -6.36 8.76 -1.71
C TYR A 120 -5.91 10.19 -1.98
N LEU A 121 -5.25 10.85 -1.02
CA LEU A 121 -4.63 12.15 -1.27
C LEU A 121 -3.55 12.04 -2.35
N ILE A 122 -2.63 11.08 -2.27
CA ILE A 122 -1.58 10.88 -3.30
C ILE A 122 -2.20 10.68 -4.68
N GLY A 123 -3.23 9.84 -4.78
CA GLY A 123 -3.94 9.60 -6.05
C GLY A 123 -4.79 10.78 -6.52
N HIS A 124 -5.19 11.67 -5.62
CA HIS A 124 -5.86 12.94 -5.93
C HIS A 124 -4.85 13.97 -6.45
N MET A 125 -3.65 14.08 -5.86
CA MET A 125 -2.63 15.05 -6.30
C MET A 125 -2.25 14.91 -7.78
N LEU A 126 -2.51 13.75 -8.40
CA LEU A 126 -2.34 13.54 -9.84
C LEU A 126 -3.27 14.38 -10.73
N ILE A 127 -4.30 15.03 -10.18
CA ILE A 127 -5.15 15.96 -10.94
C ILE A 127 -4.53 17.35 -11.04
N HIS A 128 -3.67 17.72 -10.09
CA HIS A 128 -3.03 19.04 -10.01
C HIS A 128 -1.67 19.07 -10.73
N LYS A 129 -1.18 17.91 -11.16
CA LYS A 129 0.03 17.82 -11.98
C LYS A 129 -0.31 18.07 -13.45
N ASP A 130 0.63 18.70 -14.16
CA ASP A 130 0.56 18.81 -15.60
C ASP A 130 0.48 17.42 -16.24
N ALA A 131 -0.34 17.27 -17.28
CA ALA A 131 -0.53 15.99 -17.96
C ALA A 131 0.76 15.41 -18.54
N SER A 132 1.71 16.27 -18.94
CA SER A 132 3.03 15.91 -19.46
C SER A 132 3.96 15.34 -18.38
N GLU A 133 3.82 15.77 -17.13
CA GLU A 133 4.62 15.30 -15.99
C GLU A 133 4.09 14.01 -15.36
N ILE A 134 2.90 13.57 -15.77
CA ILE A 134 2.28 12.36 -15.24
C ILE A 134 2.73 11.17 -16.06
N THR A 135 3.56 10.32 -15.45
CA THR A 135 3.80 8.98 -15.99
C THR A 135 2.48 8.23 -16.11
N THR A 136 2.11 7.88 -17.33
CA THR A 136 0.89 7.12 -17.62
C THR A 136 1.19 5.63 -17.78
N TYR A 137 0.18 4.81 -17.50
CA TYR A 137 0.19 3.38 -17.79
C TYR A 137 -0.51 3.17 -19.12
N GLY A 138 0.23 2.71 -20.13
CA GLY A 138 -0.29 2.40 -21.46
C GLY A 138 -0.70 0.94 -21.61
N CYS A 139 -1.72 0.69 -22.43
CA CYS A 139 -2.03 -0.64 -22.93
C CYS A 139 -1.02 -1.05 -24.01
N SER A 140 -0.62 -2.33 -24.01
CA SER A 140 0.25 -2.90 -25.04
C SER A 140 -0.50 -3.29 -26.32
N PHE A 141 -1.83 -3.38 -26.27
CA PHE A 141 -2.67 -3.88 -27.38
C PHE A 141 -3.48 -2.78 -28.07
N CYS A 142 -3.59 -1.59 -27.48
CA CYS A 142 -4.31 -0.47 -28.09
C CYS A 142 -3.80 0.88 -27.57
N SER A 143 -4.38 1.98 -28.05
CA SER A 143 -3.99 3.35 -27.68
C SER A 143 -4.42 3.80 -26.28
N TYR A 144 -5.10 2.95 -25.50
CA TYR A 144 -5.58 3.29 -24.17
C TYR A 144 -4.44 3.63 -23.20
N LYS A 145 -4.55 4.78 -22.52
CA LYS A 145 -3.61 5.24 -21.48
C LYS A 145 -4.38 5.69 -20.24
N THR A 146 -3.79 5.49 -19.06
CA THR A 146 -4.41 5.92 -17.79
C THR A 146 -3.39 6.35 -16.75
N LYS A 147 -3.78 7.29 -15.88
CA LYS A 147 -2.95 7.77 -14.75
C LYS A 147 -2.90 6.76 -13.59
N ARG A 148 -3.70 5.68 -13.61
CA ARG A 148 -3.83 4.73 -12.49
C ARG A 148 -3.66 3.29 -12.94
N LYS A 149 -2.66 2.58 -12.39
CA LYS A 149 -2.36 1.17 -12.71
C LYS A 149 -3.58 0.25 -12.64
N ARG A 150 -4.45 0.40 -11.62
CA ARG A 150 -5.68 -0.41 -11.49
C ARG A 150 -6.63 -0.28 -12.68
N CYS A 151 -6.67 0.90 -13.31
CA CYS A 151 -7.51 1.14 -14.48
C CYS A 151 -6.93 0.40 -15.68
N LEU A 152 -5.59 0.37 -15.82
CA LEU A 152 -4.94 -0.44 -16.85
C LEU A 152 -5.21 -1.93 -16.61
N THR A 153 -4.99 -2.45 -15.39
CA THR A 153 -5.23 -3.87 -15.07
C THR A 153 -6.66 -4.29 -15.40
N ARG A 154 -7.66 -3.46 -15.08
CA ARG A 154 -9.05 -3.71 -15.45
C ARG A 154 -9.27 -3.62 -16.95
N HIS A 155 -8.68 -2.63 -17.61
CA HIS A 155 -8.75 -2.50 -19.07
C HIS A 155 -8.18 -3.75 -19.76
N MET A 156 -7.09 -4.33 -19.27
CA MET A 156 -6.49 -5.55 -19.84
C MET A 156 -7.44 -6.76 -19.84
N LEU A 157 -8.53 -6.75 -19.06
CA LEU A 157 -9.53 -7.82 -19.10
C LEU A 157 -10.28 -7.86 -20.44
N ILE A 158 -10.55 -6.71 -21.07
CA ILE A 158 -11.24 -6.67 -22.37
C ILE A 158 -10.44 -7.39 -23.47
N HIS A 159 -9.11 -7.36 -23.38
CA HIS A 159 -8.22 -8.03 -24.34
C HIS A 159 -8.08 -9.52 -24.07
N LYS A 160 -8.32 -9.96 -22.82
CA LYS A 160 -8.39 -11.38 -22.47
C LYS A 160 -9.69 -12.01 -22.94
N ASP A 161 -10.78 -11.25 -22.87
CA ASP A 161 -12.09 -11.69 -23.33
C ASP A 161 -12.19 -11.65 -24.88
N ALA A 162 -11.53 -10.67 -25.54
CA ALA A 162 -11.48 -10.56 -26.99
C ALA A 162 -10.55 -11.59 -27.68
N SER A 163 -9.58 -12.18 -26.97
CA SER A 163 -8.77 -13.29 -27.49
C SER A 163 -9.53 -14.61 -27.66
N GLY A 164 -10.83 -14.64 -27.38
CA GLY A 164 -11.76 -15.75 -27.67
C GLY A 164 -12.62 -15.58 -28.92
N ILE A 165 -12.47 -14.49 -29.69
CA ILE A 165 -13.19 -14.31 -30.97
C ILE A 165 -12.17 -14.24 -32.10
N THR A 166 -11.71 -15.41 -32.53
CA THR A 166 -11.25 -15.61 -33.90
C THR A 166 -12.42 -16.20 -34.69
N THR A 167 -13.05 -15.36 -35.48
CA THR A 167 -13.77 -15.75 -36.71
C THR A 167 -13.34 -14.79 -37.80
#